data_AF-A0A1H1GNR3-F1
#
_entry.id   AF-A0A1H1GNR3-F1
#
_cell.length_a   1.000
_cell.length_b   1.000
_cell.length_c   1.000
_cell.angle_alpha   90.00
_cell.angle_beta   90.00
_cell.angle_gamma   90.00
#
_symmetry.space_group_name_H-M   'P 1'
#
loop_
_entity.id
_entity.type
_entity.pdbx_description
1 polymer ?
#
loop_
_entity_poly.entity_id
_entity_poly.type
_entity_poly.pdbx_seq_one_letter_code
_entity_poly.pdbx_strand_id
1 'polypeptide(L)'
;MLNFQRYLYKNIGNRIKKHRIQLELNQTDFISYFQVKYHIHLDRNRLSSIENGRNYIYKNPYLLTAEQIEIFSEDMECIPKELIFGDYEERERSVKLVLLAIIMNSEKIKENGVEEYIIPFIDNIFETKNSREILFAFNNYLEENDKEKERILKPIHGLEEETAEKEGVNIILEWFKNEYPFFTSSENVENYKNIAGESSPSINFISNLLIKLLVGNIGFAEFLSRKLRGALNNNSKSNYSKLDLSSFNKNIGQHGGILVRSKDGFYLFVHAFNEMWERHKKVFMEYFESSIFSKENSTSRYKYLNNDLFHNVITSSELSNIVFTLIENEKFTIESIDGHYLFYRSMYEMAYEKILHV
;
A
#
# COMPACT_ATOMS: atom_id res chain seq x y z
N MET A 1 -8.41 -0.66 -13.05
CA MET A 1 -7.07 -0.04 -13.11
C MET A 1 -6.86 0.90 -11.91
N LEU A 2 -5.64 0.96 -11.36
CA LEU A 2 -5.27 1.92 -10.29
C LEU A 2 -5.40 3.37 -10.77
N ASN A 3 -5.68 4.30 -9.85
CA ASN A 3 -5.96 5.70 -10.14
C ASN A 3 -4.82 6.63 -9.73
N PHE A 4 -3.65 6.42 -10.33
CA PHE A 4 -2.45 7.21 -10.05
C PHE A 4 -2.63 8.71 -10.31
N GLN A 5 -3.39 9.09 -11.32
CA GLN A 5 -3.66 10.49 -11.64
C GLN A 5 -4.42 11.20 -10.52
N ARG A 6 -5.45 10.56 -9.95
CA ARG A 6 -6.17 11.10 -8.78
C ARG A 6 -5.24 11.25 -7.58
N TYR A 7 -4.46 10.22 -7.30
CA TYR A 7 -3.44 10.25 -6.24
C TYR A 7 -2.46 11.42 -6.41
N LEU A 8 -1.86 11.54 -7.60
CA LEU A 8 -0.91 12.60 -7.93
C LEU A 8 -1.53 13.99 -7.77
N TYR A 9 -2.73 14.19 -8.33
CA TYR A 9 -3.40 15.49 -8.29
C TYR A 9 -3.81 15.89 -6.88
N LYS A 10 -4.25 14.93 -6.06
CA LYS A 10 -4.55 15.18 -4.65
C LYS A 10 -3.32 15.61 -3.87
N ASN A 11 -2.17 14.96 -4.08
CA ASN A 11 -0.92 15.34 -3.41
C ASN A 11 -0.44 16.73 -3.83
N ILE A 12 -0.44 17.05 -5.12
CA ILE A 12 -0.10 18.40 -5.61
C ILE A 12 -1.03 19.44 -4.98
N GLY A 13 -2.34 19.21 -5.01
CA GLY A 13 -3.33 20.10 -4.43
C GLY A 13 -3.14 20.31 -2.92
N ASN A 14 -2.84 19.24 -2.19
CA ASN A 14 -2.55 19.29 -0.76
C ASN A 14 -1.29 20.10 -0.45
N ARG A 15 -0.22 19.96 -1.24
CA ARG A 15 1.02 20.75 -1.08
C ARG A 15 0.77 22.24 -1.27
N ILE A 16 0.09 22.61 -2.35
CA ILE A 16 -0.28 24.01 -2.62
C ILE A 16 -1.18 24.58 -1.51
N LYS A 17 -2.15 23.78 -1.05
CA LYS A 17 -3.04 24.18 0.06
C LYS A 17 -2.27 24.37 1.37
N LYS A 18 -1.36 23.45 1.71
CA LYS A 18 -0.50 23.54 2.90
C LYS A 18 0.36 24.80 2.85
N HIS A 19 1.01 25.07 1.71
CA HIS A 19 1.80 26.29 1.49
C HIS A 19 0.98 27.57 1.68
N ARG A 20 -0.20 27.66 1.05
CA ARG A 20 -1.11 28.80 1.24
C ARG A 20 -1.46 29.02 2.72
N ILE A 21 -1.76 27.94 3.45
CA ILE A 21 -2.10 28.01 4.87
C ILE A 21 -0.89 28.45 5.72
N GLN A 22 0.33 28.02 5.36
CA GLN A 22 1.58 28.44 6.03
C GLN A 22 1.86 29.94 5.84
N LEU A 23 1.45 30.51 4.70
CA LEU A 23 1.49 31.95 4.46
C LEU A 23 0.34 32.72 5.14
N GLU A 24 -0.55 32.02 5.85
CA GLU A 24 -1.74 32.57 6.52
C GLU A 24 -2.73 33.26 5.55
N LEU A 25 -2.72 32.87 4.27
CA LEU A 25 -3.55 33.50 3.24
C LEU A 25 -4.86 32.73 3.02
N ASN A 26 -5.96 33.46 2.87
CA ASN A 26 -7.16 32.88 2.29
C ASN A 26 -7.00 32.75 0.75
N GLN A 27 -7.93 32.07 0.08
CA GLN A 27 -7.83 31.83 -1.36
C GLN A 27 -7.81 33.13 -2.19
N THR A 28 -8.54 34.16 -1.78
CA THR A 28 -8.60 35.45 -2.50
C THR A 28 -7.28 36.19 -2.37
N ASP A 29 -6.70 36.20 -1.18
CA ASP A 29 -5.43 36.88 -0.92
C ASP A 29 -4.27 36.15 -1.61
N PHE A 30 -4.31 34.81 -1.62
CA PHE A 30 -3.34 34.00 -2.34
C PHE A 30 -3.37 34.26 -3.86
N ILE A 31 -4.56 34.38 -4.45
CA ILE A 31 -4.69 34.76 -5.86
C ILE A 31 -4.10 36.14 -6.12
N SER A 32 -4.42 37.12 -5.28
CA SER A 32 -3.92 38.48 -5.42
C SER A 32 -2.39 38.53 -5.29
N TYR A 33 -1.85 37.76 -4.37
CA TYR A 33 -0.41 37.57 -4.19
C TYR A 33 0.26 37.03 -5.46
N PHE A 34 -0.25 35.96 -6.07
CA PHE A 34 0.30 35.40 -7.31
C PHE A 34 0.16 36.35 -8.51
N GLN A 35 -0.94 37.10 -8.59
CA GLN A 35 -1.14 38.09 -9.65
C GLN A 35 -0.15 39.25 -9.55
N VAL A 36 0.17 39.72 -8.34
CA VAL A 36 1.12 40.81 -8.12
C VAL A 36 2.55 40.34 -8.30
N LYS A 37 2.92 39.19 -7.72
CA LYS A 37 4.30 38.70 -7.70
C LYS A 37 4.74 38.06 -9.01
N TYR A 38 3.86 37.30 -9.66
CA TYR A 38 4.20 36.48 -10.83
C TYR A 38 3.37 36.80 -12.08
N HIS A 39 2.46 37.78 -12.02
CA HIS A 39 1.59 38.18 -13.13
C HIS A 39 0.71 37.04 -13.70
N ILE A 40 0.42 36.00 -12.91
CA ILE A 40 -0.53 34.95 -13.27
C ILE A 40 -1.95 35.34 -12.85
N HIS A 41 -2.90 35.19 -13.77
CA HIS A 41 -4.32 35.23 -13.46
C HIS A 41 -4.86 33.83 -13.10
N LEU A 42 -5.22 33.64 -11.83
CA LEU A 42 -5.91 32.46 -11.29
C LEU A 42 -7.25 32.90 -10.72
N ASP A 43 -8.34 32.24 -11.11
CA ASP A 43 -9.64 32.49 -10.47
C ASP A 43 -9.84 31.60 -9.22
N ARG A 44 -10.76 32.01 -8.33
CA ARG A 44 -11.05 31.30 -7.08
C ARG A 44 -11.54 29.87 -7.29
N ASN A 45 -12.34 29.63 -8.34
CA ASN A 45 -12.84 28.29 -8.63
C ASN A 45 -11.72 27.38 -9.12
N ARG A 46 -10.76 27.94 -9.88
CA ARG A 46 -9.60 27.24 -10.38
C ARG A 46 -8.65 26.88 -9.25
N LEU A 47 -8.32 27.82 -8.37
CA LEU A 47 -7.50 27.55 -7.18
C LEU A 47 -8.17 26.50 -6.29
N SER A 48 -9.46 26.65 -6.00
CA SER A 48 -10.23 25.66 -5.24
C SER A 48 -10.20 24.28 -5.91
N SER A 49 -10.27 24.21 -7.23
CA SER A 49 -10.16 22.94 -7.95
C SER A 49 -8.76 22.32 -7.83
N ILE A 50 -7.71 23.13 -7.97
CA ILE A 50 -6.31 22.73 -7.79
C ILE A 50 -6.07 22.17 -6.38
N GLU A 51 -6.44 22.91 -5.34
CA GLU A 51 -6.27 22.50 -3.93
C GLU A 51 -7.03 21.21 -3.59
N ASN A 52 -8.09 20.91 -4.33
CA ASN A 52 -8.87 19.69 -4.18
C ASN A 52 -8.44 18.58 -5.15
N GLY A 53 -7.38 18.75 -5.94
CA GLY A 53 -6.90 17.77 -6.91
C GLY A 53 -7.88 17.49 -8.06
N ARG A 54 -8.73 18.46 -8.40
CA ARG A 54 -9.74 18.35 -9.46
C ARG A 54 -9.31 19.11 -10.71
N ASN A 55 -9.29 18.41 -11.84
CA ASN A 55 -9.11 18.98 -13.17
C ASN A 55 -10.46 19.12 -13.90
N TYR A 56 -10.54 20.08 -14.82
CA TYR A 56 -11.70 20.24 -15.69
C TYR A 56 -11.42 19.54 -17.02
N ILE A 57 -11.80 18.27 -17.13
CA ILE A 57 -11.47 17.38 -18.26
C ILE A 57 -11.69 18.06 -19.63
N TYR A 58 -12.79 18.83 -19.79
CA TYR A 58 -13.16 19.47 -21.06
C TYR A 58 -12.46 20.80 -21.37
N LYS A 59 -11.83 21.45 -20.38
CA LYS A 59 -11.17 22.77 -20.55
C LYS A 59 -9.67 22.71 -20.35
N ASN A 60 -9.24 22.03 -19.29
CA ASN A 60 -7.84 21.74 -19.01
C ASN A 60 -7.75 20.33 -18.41
N PRO A 61 -7.37 19.32 -19.22
CA PRO A 61 -7.30 17.94 -18.76
C PRO A 61 -6.20 17.71 -17.72
N TYR A 62 -5.33 18.70 -17.48
CA TYR A 62 -4.25 18.63 -16.50
C TYR A 62 -4.51 19.52 -15.28
N LEU A 63 -3.97 19.13 -14.12
CA LEU A 63 -4.20 19.91 -12.90
C LEU A 63 -3.54 21.28 -12.97
N LEU A 64 -2.31 21.35 -13.47
CA LEU A 64 -1.49 22.55 -13.62
C LEU A 64 -0.92 22.66 -15.05
N THR A 65 -0.67 23.89 -15.51
CA THR A 65 0.16 24.13 -16.70
C THR A 65 1.65 24.07 -16.35
N ALA A 66 2.53 23.96 -17.36
CA ALA A 66 3.98 23.99 -17.13
C ALA A 66 4.43 25.29 -16.45
N GLU A 67 3.90 26.43 -16.89
CA GLU A 67 4.15 27.73 -16.26
C GLU A 67 3.70 27.77 -14.79
N GLN A 68 2.53 27.21 -14.47
CA GLN A 68 2.05 27.12 -13.10
C GLN A 68 2.95 26.22 -12.23
N ILE A 69 3.48 25.13 -12.79
CA ILE A 69 4.42 24.26 -12.08
C ILE A 69 5.67 25.04 -11.69
N GLU A 70 6.31 25.75 -12.63
CA GLU A 70 7.52 26.53 -12.35
C GLU A 70 7.25 27.60 -11.29
N ILE A 71 6.14 28.34 -11.41
CA ILE A 71 5.83 29.45 -10.50
C ILE A 71 5.43 28.97 -9.11
N PHE A 72 4.67 27.88 -8.98
CA PHE A 72 4.43 27.28 -7.65
C PHE A 72 5.72 26.71 -7.05
N SER A 73 6.58 26.11 -7.87
CA SER A 73 7.88 25.60 -7.41
C SER A 73 8.79 26.70 -6.91
N GLU A 74 8.90 27.81 -7.64
CA GLU A 74 9.66 28.99 -7.23
C GLU A 74 9.14 29.57 -5.92
N ASP A 75 7.81 29.72 -5.79
CA ASP A 75 7.20 30.29 -4.59
C ASP A 75 7.33 29.40 -3.34
N MET A 76 7.38 28.10 -3.55
CA MET A 76 7.53 27.09 -2.49
C MET A 76 9.00 26.75 -2.20
N GLU A 77 9.96 27.40 -2.88
CA GLU A 77 11.40 27.14 -2.77
C GLU A 77 11.76 25.66 -3.01
N CYS A 78 11.08 25.01 -3.95
CA CYS A 78 11.28 23.60 -4.29
C CYS A 78 11.49 23.40 -5.79
N ILE A 79 12.02 22.25 -6.20
CA ILE A 79 12.10 21.93 -7.63
C ILE A 79 10.74 21.42 -8.15
N PRO A 80 10.43 21.53 -9.47
CA PRO A 80 9.21 20.98 -10.07
C PRO A 80 8.91 19.52 -9.72
N LYS A 81 9.97 18.71 -9.59
CA LYS A 81 9.87 17.31 -9.18
C LYS A 81 9.30 17.16 -7.76
N GLU A 82 9.70 18.02 -6.84
CA GLU A 82 9.22 18.00 -5.45
C GLU A 82 7.78 18.50 -5.34
N LEU A 83 7.40 19.52 -6.11
CA LEU A 83 6.00 19.94 -6.19
C LEU A 83 5.10 18.78 -6.64
N ILE A 84 5.50 18.07 -7.71
CA ILE A 84 4.70 17.02 -8.33
C ILE A 84 4.69 15.74 -7.50
N PHE A 85 5.87 15.23 -7.14
CA PHE A 85 6.01 13.90 -6.52
C PHE A 85 6.30 13.96 -5.02
N GLY A 86 6.66 15.13 -4.49
CA GLY A 86 7.12 15.30 -3.12
C GLY A 86 8.63 15.17 -2.99
N ASP A 87 9.13 15.41 -1.79
CA ASP A 87 10.53 15.15 -1.43
C ASP A 87 10.88 13.65 -1.50
N TYR A 88 12.10 13.29 -1.12
CA TYR A 88 12.53 11.89 -1.16
C TYR A 88 11.69 10.98 -0.26
N GLU A 89 11.34 11.43 0.95
CA GLU A 89 10.56 10.64 1.91
C GLU A 89 9.10 10.45 1.45
N GLU A 90 8.51 11.49 0.86
CA GLU A 90 7.20 11.41 0.21
C GLU A 90 7.22 10.43 -0.98
N ARG A 91 8.27 10.47 -1.82
CA ARG A 91 8.43 9.52 -2.92
C ARG A 91 8.61 8.09 -2.41
N GLU A 92 9.36 7.91 -1.34
CA GLU A 92 9.51 6.61 -0.68
C GLU A 92 8.17 6.04 -0.22
N ARG A 93 7.39 6.84 0.52
CA ARG A 93 6.03 6.48 0.93
C ARG A 93 5.12 6.20 -0.27
N SER A 94 5.27 6.95 -1.35
CA SER A 94 4.53 6.74 -2.60
C SER A 94 4.81 5.36 -3.19
N VAL A 95 6.07 4.94 -3.23
CA VAL A 95 6.44 3.61 -3.73
C VAL A 95 5.86 2.51 -2.85
N LYS A 96 5.94 2.63 -1.52
CA LYS A 96 5.28 1.67 -0.60
C LYS A 96 3.78 1.57 -0.88
N LEU A 97 3.09 2.70 -1.03
CA LEU A 97 1.65 2.74 -1.35
C LEU A 97 1.34 2.08 -2.70
N VAL A 98 2.18 2.29 -3.71
CA VAL A 98 2.04 1.67 -5.03
C VAL A 98 2.19 0.16 -4.93
N LEU A 99 3.23 -0.34 -4.27
CA LEU A 99 3.45 -1.78 -4.09
C LEU A 99 2.28 -2.43 -3.33
N LEU A 100 1.80 -1.78 -2.26
CA LEU A 100 0.63 -2.22 -1.52
C LEU A 100 -0.64 -2.24 -2.40
N ALA A 101 -0.87 -1.20 -3.19
CA ALA A 101 -2.00 -1.13 -4.10
C ALA A 101 -1.94 -2.20 -5.21
N ILE A 102 -0.74 -2.56 -5.68
CA ILE A 102 -0.53 -3.67 -6.63
C ILE A 102 -0.89 -5.01 -5.96
N ILE A 103 -0.37 -5.27 -4.76
CA ILE A 103 -0.67 -6.50 -4.01
C ILE A 103 -2.18 -6.65 -3.81
N MET A 104 -2.84 -5.59 -3.37
CA MET A 104 -4.29 -5.61 -3.12
C MET A 104 -5.11 -5.63 -4.41
N ASN A 105 -4.59 -5.10 -5.52
CA ASN A 105 -5.26 -4.99 -6.83
C ASN A 105 -6.72 -4.53 -6.71
N SER A 106 -7.00 -3.56 -5.84
CA SER A 106 -8.35 -3.03 -5.58
C SER A 106 -9.41 -4.12 -5.29
N GLU A 107 -9.01 -5.21 -4.62
CA GLU A 107 -9.91 -6.27 -4.18
C GLU A 107 -10.98 -5.71 -3.24
N LYS A 108 -12.22 -6.16 -3.44
CA LYS A 108 -13.39 -5.73 -2.68
C LYS A 108 -13.92 -6.89 -1.87
N ILE A 109 -14.46 -6.58 -0.70
CA ILE A 109 -15.25 -7.51 0.11
C ILE A 109 -16.72 -7.14 0.00
N LYS A 110 -17.58 -8.15 -0.04
CA LYS A 110 -19.02 -7.97 0.04
C LYS A 110 -19.48 -8.31 1.45
N GLU A 111 -19.80 -7.30 2.24
CA GLU A 111 -20.38 -7.47 3.58
C GLU A 111 -21.79 -6.87 3.60
N ASN A 112 -22.76 -7.64 4.10
CA ASN A 112 -24.17 -7.22 4.19
C ASN A 112 -24.78 -6.70 2.87
N GLY A 113 -24.28 -7.20 1.73
CA GLY A 113 -24.76 -6.80 0.40
C GLY A 113 -24.07 -5.56 -0.19
N VAL A 114 -23.20 -4.89 0.56
CA VAL A 114 -22.41 -3.73 0.12
C VAL A 114 -21.00 -4.21 -0.25
N GLU A 115 -20.50 -3.76 -1.41
CA GLU A 115 -19.11 -4.00 -1.82
C GLU A 115 -18.22 -2.85 -1.39
N GLU A 116 -17.24 -3.15 -0.54
CA GLU A 116 -16.28 -2.17 -0.03
C GLU A 116 -14.85 -2.58 -0.40
N TYR A 117 -13.98 -1.61 -0.64
CA TYR A 117 -12.57 -1.88 -0.88
C TYR A 117 -11.92 -2.41 0.38
N ILE A 118 -11.06 -3.42 0.24
CA ILE A 118 -10.21 -3.84 1.33
C ILE A 118 -9.13 -2.76 1.52
N ILE A 119 -9.13 -2.13 2.68
CA ILE A 119 -8.16 -1.11 3.06
C ILE A 119 -7.18 -1.76 4.05
N PRO A 120 -5.96 -2.11 3.61
CA PRO A 120 -4.99 -2.88 4.41
C PRO A 120 -4.27 -1.97 5.43
N PHE A 121 -5.02 -1.31 6.30
CA PHE A 121 -4.52 -0.40 7.34
C PHE A 121 -5.22 -0.67 8.66
N ILE A 122 -4.53 -0.37 9.76
CA ILE A 122 -4.99 -0.76 11.10
C ILE A 122 -6.39 -0.22 11.41
N ASP A 123 -6.68 1.04 11.09
CA ASP A 123 -7.96 1.65 11.45
C ASP A 123 -9.14 0.85 10.87
N ASN A 124 -9.06 0.39 9.62
CA ASN A 124 -10.17 -0.34 9.00
C ASN A 124 -10.27 -1.81 9.44
N ILE A 125 -9.18 -2.40 9.94
CA ILE A 125 -9.14 -3.81 10.37
C ILE A 125 -9.50 -3.93 11.86
N PHE A 126 -9.23 -2.89 12.65
CA PHE A 126 -9.40 -2.85 14.10
C PHE A 126 -10.63 -2.03 14.56
N GLU A 127 -11.27 -1.28 13.67
CA GLU A 127 -12.53 -0.56 13.95
C GLU A 127 -13.71 -1.49 14.35
N THR A 128 -13.63 -2.80 14.04
CA THR A 128 -14.60 -3.79 14.55
C THR A 128 -14.25 -4.19 16.00
N LYS A 129 -15.06 -3.67 16.93
CA LYS A 129 -14.92 -3.61 18.41
C LYS A 129 -14.81 -4.94 19.19
N ASN A 130 -14.28 -6.02 18.62
CA ASN A 130 -14.01 -7.22 19.41
C ASN A 130 -12.57 -7.18 19.96
N SER A 131 -12.39 -6.47 21.08
CA SER A 131 -11.12 -6.35 21.80
C SER A 131 -10.48 -7.71 22.09
N ARG A 132 -11.30 -8.73 22.38
CA ARG A 132 -10.82 -10.11 22.61
C ARG A 132 -10.20 -10.72 21.36
N GLU A 133 -10.78 -10.53 20.18
CA GLU A 133 -10.20 -11.04 18.94
C GLU A 133 -8.88 -10.36 18.59
N ILE A 134 -8.76 -9.06 18.88
CA ILE A 134 -7.52 -8.29 18.69
C ILE A 134 -6.42 -8.84 19.60
N LEU A 135 -6.72 -9.00 20.89
CA LEU A 135 -5.81 -9.56 21.88
C LEU A 135 -5.42 -10.99 21.55
N PHE A 136 -6.39 -11.82 21.15
CA PHE A 136 -6.12 -13.21 20.77
C PHE A 136 -5.22 -13.31 19.54
N ALA A 137 -5.54 -12.58 18.47
CA ALA A 137 -4.73 -12.58 17.25
C ALA A 137 -3.30 -12.07 17.51
N PHE A 138 -3.16 -11.05 18.36
CA PHE A 138 -1.84 -10.50 18.71
C PHE A 138 -1.04 -11.46 19.60
N ASN A 139 -1.70 -12.11 20.56
CA ASN A 139 -1.09 -13.15 21.36
C ASN A 139 -0.53 -14.29 20.51
N ASN A 140 -1.29 -14.73 19.50
CA ASN A 140 -0.86 -15.78 18.58
C ASN A 140 0.31 -15.34 17.70
N TYR A 141 0.33 -14.07 17.26
CA TYR A 141 1.48 -13.52 16.52
C TYR A 141 2.77 -13.54 17.36
N LEU A 142 2.66 -13.31 18.68
CA LEU A 142 3.81 -13.32 19.59
C LEU A 142 4.10 -14.68 20.25
N GLU A 143 3.42 -15.77 19.86
CA GLU A 143 3.56 -17.08 20.52
C GLU A 143 4.99 -17.63 20.54
N GLU A 144 5.86 -17.17 19.63
CA GLU A 144 7.26 -17.61 19.57
C GLU A 144 8.25 -16.62 20.21
N ASN A 145 7.79 -15.44 20.64
CA ASN A 145 8.64 -14.40 21.25
C ASN A 145 8.15 -14.02 22.65
N ASP A 146 8.32 -14.97 23.60
CA ASP A 146 7.90 -14.82 25.00
C ASP A 146 8.40 -13.54 25.66
N LYS A 147 9.62 -13.08 25.34
CA LYS A 147 10.20 -11.86 25.91
C LYS A 147 9.47 -10.61 25.42
N GLU A 148 9.15 -10.55 24.13
CA GLU A 148 8.44 -9.43 23.55
C GLU A 148 6.97 -9.43 23.98
N LYS A 149 6.35 -10.62 24.03
CA LYS A 149 5.02 -10.82 24.58
C LYS A 149 4.91 -10.34 26.02
N GLU A 150 5.84 -10.75 26.88
CA GLU A 150 5.88 -10.29 28.26
C GLU A 150 6.11 -8.78 28.31
N ARG A 151 7.07 -8.23 27.54
CA ARG A 151 7.33 -6.78 27.49
C ARG A 151 6.08 -5.97 27.15
N ILE A 152 5.29 -6.41 26.17
CA ILE A 152 4.14 -5.66 25.66
C ILE A 152 2.90 -5.86 26.53
N LEU A 153 2.62 -7.08 26.98
CA LEU A 153 1.37 -7.41 27.68
C LEU A 153 1.50 -7.38 29.21
N LYS A 154 2.69 -7.20 29.78
CA LYS A 154 2.88 -7.04 31.22
C LYS A 154 2.01 -5.95 31.88
N PRO A 155 1.76 -4.79 31.25
CA PRO A 155 0.97 -3.71 31.88
C PRO A 155 -0.49 -4.08 32.16
N ILE A 156 -1.04 -5.11 31.50
CA ILE A 156 -2.44 -5.54 31.70
C ILE A 156 -2.59 -6.68 32.72
N HIS A 157 -1.49 -7.21 33.27
CA HIS A 157 -1.57 -8.25 34.30
C HIS A 157 -2.17 -7.71 35.61
N GLY A 158 -3.19 -8.41 36.12
CA GLY A 158 -3.85 -8.07 37.39
C GLY A 158 -4.94 -7.01 37.27
N LEU A 159 -5.22 -6.50 36.07
CA LEU A 159 -6.40 -5.67 35.81
C LEU A 159 -7.66 -6.53 35.76
N GLU A 160 -8.81 -5.92 36.11
CA GLU A 160 -10.12 -6.53 35.86
C GLU A 160 -10.33 -6.77 34.36
N GLU A 161 -11.00 -7.86 33.98
CA GLU A 161 -11.08 -8.38 32.61
C GLU A 161 -11.47 -7.31 31.56
N GLU A 162 -12.52 -6.52 31.82
CA GLU A 162 -12.94 -5.46 30.89
C GLU A 162 -11.91 -4.33 30.74
N THR A 163 -11.19 -4.01 31.82
CA THR A 163 -10.15 -2.97 31.83
C THR A 163 -8.89 -3.49 31.14
N ALA A 164 -8.51 -4.74 31.40
CA ALA A 164 -7.41 -5.42 30.73
C ALA A 164 -7.62 -5.50 29.21
N GLU A 165 -8.85 -5.74 28.78
CA GLU A 165 -9.19 -5.81 27.36
C GLU A 165 -9.03 -4.45 26.65
N LYS A 166 -9.56 -3.38 27.23
CA LYS A 166 -9.46 -2.03 26.65
C LYS A 166 -8.02 -1.52 26.64
N GLU A 167 -7.32 -1.67 27.77
CA GLU A 167 -5.95 -1.22 27.90
C GLU A 167 -5.00 -2.04 27.01
N GLY A 168 -5.24 -3.35 26.90
CA GLY A 168 -4.48 -4.23 26.02
C GLY A 168 -4.62 -3.84 24.55
N VAL A 169 -5.82 -3.47 24.09
CA VAL A 169 -6.00 -2.96 22.72
C VAL A 169 -5.23 -1.64 22.52
N ASN A 170 -5.29 -0.70 23.47
CA ASN A 170 -4.55 0.55 23.36
C ASN A 170 -3.04 0.32 23.25
N ILE A 171 -2.49 -0.56 24.10
CA ILE A 171 -1.08 -0.93 24.07
C ILE A 171 -0.69 -1.55 22.72
N ILE A 172 -1.52 -2.44 22.18
CA ILE A 172 -1.30 -3.03 20.86
C ILE A 172 -1.30 -1.94 19.77
N LEU A 173 -2.28 -1.04 19.78
CA LEU A 173 -2.37 0.05 18.80
C LEU A 173 -1.15 0.99 18.88
N GLU A 174 -0.69 1.32 20.08
CA GLU A 174 0.53 2.12 20.28
C GLU A 174 1.78 1.37 19.82
N TRP A 175 1.89 0.07 20.11
CA TRP A 175 2.97 -0.77 19.58
C TRP A 175 2.97 -0.77 18.04
N PHE A 176 1.81 -0.95 17.42
CA PHE A 176 1.67 -0.88 15.96
C PHE A 176 2.06 0.46 15.36
N LYS A 177 1.69 1.57 16.00
CA LYS A 177 2.08 2.90 15.55
C LYS A 177 3.59 3.09 15.56
N ASN A 178 4.26 2.51 16.56
CA ASN A 178 5.71 2.60 16.72
C ASN A 178 6.46 1.68 15.75
N GLU A 179 6.04 0.42 15.62
CA GLU A 179 6.73 -0.57 14.77
C GLU A 179 6.36 -0.45 13.28
N TYR A 180 5.11 -0.08 12.99
CA TYR A 180 4.54 -0.05 11.64
C TYR A 180 3.85 1.28 11.30
N PRO A 181 4.52 2.45 11.47
CA PRO A 181 3.90 3.78 11.30
C PRO A 181 3.29 3.99 9.90
N PHE A 182 3.80 3.29 8.88
CA PHE A 182 3.24 3.33 7.54
C PHE A 182 1.79 2.85 7.50
N PHE A 183 1.44 1.80 8.24
CA PHE A 183 0.12 1.14 8.25
C PHE A 183 -0.86 1.73 9.26
N THR A 184 -0.43 2.70 10.07
CA THR A 184 -1.26 3.40 11.07
C THR A 184 -1.46 4.88 10.75
N SER A 185 -0.87 5.38 9.66
CA SER A 185 -0.98 6.79 9.27
C SER A 185 -2.29 7.06 8.53
N SER A 186 -3.10 7.98 9.06
CA SER A 186 -4.33 8.44 8.41
C SER A 186 -4.08 9.12 7.06
N GLU A 187 -2.92 9.79 6.89
CA GLU A 187 -2.49 10.35 5.60
C GLU A 187 -2.26 9.23 4.58
N ASN A 188 -1.63 8.12 4.99
CA ASN A 188 -1.40 6.98 4.11
C ASN A 188 -2.71 6.25 3.76
N VAL A 189 -3.67 6.16 4.69
CA VAL A 189 -5.01 5.62 4.41
C VAL A 189 -5.71 6.43 3.32
N GLU A 190 -5.74 7.75 3.45
CA GLU A 190 -6.37 8.62 2.46
C GLU A 190 -5.65 8.56 1.11
N ASN A 191 -4.32 8.53 1.13
CA ASN A 191 -3.51 8.36 -0.07
C ASN A 191 -3.73 7.01 -0.75
N TYR A 192 -3.86 5.92 0.02
CA TYR A 192 -4.24 4.60 -0.49
C TYR A 192 -5.62 4.63 -1.15
N LYS A 193 -6.61 5.29 -0.53
CA LYS A 193 -7.95 5.47 -1.12
C LYS A 193 -7.92 6.25 -2.43
N ASN A 194 -6.96 7.17 -2.60
CA ASN A 194 -6.82 7.96 -3.82
C ASN A 194 -6.09 7.21 -4.95
N ILE A 195 -5.20 6.25 -4.65
CA ILE A 195 -4.57 5.38 -5.66
C ILE A 195 -5.41 4.14 -5.99
N ALA A 196 -6.21 3.65 -5.05
CA ALA A 196 -7.13 2.55 -5.29
C ALA A 196 -8.07 2.92 -6.44
N GLY A 197 -8.26 1.98 -7.37
CA GLY A 197 -9.16 2.13 -8.50
C GLY A 197 -9.98 0.87 -8.68
N GLU A 198 -10.08 0.39 -9.91
CA GLU A 198 -10.75 -0.88 -10.20
C GLU A 198 -9.74 -2.02 -10.24
N SER A 199 -10.19 -3.25 -9.95
CA SER A 199 -9.35 -4.43 -10.15
C SER A 199 -8.95 -4.57 -11.61
N SER A 200 -7.75 -5.09 -11.87
CA SER A 200 -7.27 -5.33 -13.23
C SER A 200 -6.62 -6.71 -13.36
N PRO A 201 -7.08 -7.56 -14.29
CA PRO A 201 -6.44 -8.85 -14.55
C PRO A 201 -4.96 -8.73 -14.94
N SER A 202 -4.58 -7.65 -15.62
CA SER A 202 -3.18 -7.38 -16.01
C SER A 202 -2.25 -7.14 -14.81
N ILE A 203 -2.79 -6.74 -13.65
CA ILE A 203 -2.03 -6.54 -12.40
C ILE A 203 -1.82 -7.86 -11.66
N ASN A 204 -2.64 -8.89 -11.90
CA ASN A 204 -2.58 -10.15 -11.17
C ASN A 204 -1.18 -10.77 -11.20
N PHE A 205 -0.48 -10.71 -12.35
CA PHE A 205 0.83 -11.33 -12.47
C PHE A 205 1.84 -10.72 -11.49
N ILE A 206 2.02 -9.40 -11.54
CA ILE A 206 2.94 -8.68 -10.66
C ILE A 206 2.48 -8.70 -9.19
N SER A 207 1.17 -8.65 -8.94
CA SER A 207 0.59 -8.79 -7.60
C SER A 207 1.00 -10.12 -6.96
N ASN A 208 0.84 -11.23 -7.68
CA ASN A 208 1.21 -12.57 -7.19
C ASN A 208 2.73 -12.73 -7.02
N LEU A 209 3.54 -12.11 -7.89
CA LEU A 209 4.99 -12.07 -7.68
C LEU A 209 5.36 -11.31 -6.41
N LEU A 210 4.77 -10.14 -6.15
CA LEU A 210 5.02 -9.40 -4.92
C LEU A 210 4.58 -10.20 -3.68
N ILE A 211 3.45 -10.90 -3.72
CA ILE A 211 3.04 -11.81 -2.62
C ILE A 211 4.07 -12.92 -2.41
N LYS A 212 4.62 -13.50 -3.49
CA LYS A 212 5.69 -14.50 -3.40
C LYS A 212 7.00 -13.92 -2.88
N LEU A 213 7.26 -12.62 -3.06
CA LEU A 213 8.42 -11.97 -2.45
C LEU A 213 8.25 -11.81 -0.93
N LEU A 214 7.02 -11.68 -0.43
CA LEU A 214 6.75 -11.61 1.02
C LEU A 214 7.11 -12.92 1.76
N VAL A 215 7.18 -14.06 1.08
CA VAL A 215 7.50 -15.36 1.72
C VAL A 215 8.94 -15.47 2.20
N GLY A 216 9.79 -14.47 1.92
CA GLY A 216 11.06 -14.35 2.61
C GLY A 216 10.91 -14.24 4.13
N ASN A 217 9.76 -13.76 4.62
CA ASN A 217 9.41 -13.85 6.04
C ASN A 217 8.82 -15.22 6.37
N ILE A 218 9.44 -15.95 7.29
CA ILE A 218 9.04 -17.33 7.64
C ILE A 218 7.63 -17.42 8.23
N GLY A 219 7.25 -16.52 9.14
CA GLY A 219 5.90 -16.52 9.72
C GLY A 219 4.81 -16.29 8.67
N PHE A 220 5.06 -15.40 7.72
CA PHE A 220 4.16 -15.19 6.59
C PHE A 220 4.15 -16.40 5.62
N ALA A 221 5.29 -17.02 5.35
CA ALA A 221 5.38 -18.23 4.51
C ALA A 221 4.55 -19.40 5.09
N GLU A 222 4.62 -19.61 6.41
CA GLU A 222 3.82 -20.61 7.12
C GLU A 222 2.32 -20.31 7.04
N PHE A 223 1.95 -19.06 7.32
CA PHE A 223 0.56 -18.61 7.21
C PHE A 223 0.01 -18.82 5.79
N LEU A 224 0.73 -18.39 4.76
CA LEU A 224 0.31 -18.54 3.38
C LEU A 224 0.18 -20.02 2.99
N SER A 225 1.15 -20.84 3.38
CA SER A 225 1.15 -22.29 3.17
C SER A 225 -0.08 -22.96 3.80
N ARG A 226 -0.43 -22.58 5.04
CA ARG A 226 -1.62 -23.08 5.74
C ARG A 226 -2.91 -22.65 5.04
N LYS A 227 -3.01 -21.41 4.55
CA LYS A 227 -4.18 -20.92 3.80
C LYS A 227 -4.35 -21.68 2.48
N LEU A 228 -3.26 -21.93 1.74
CA LEU A 228 -3.29 -22.73 0.51
C LEU A 228 -3.72 -24.18 0.78
N ARG A 229 -3.16 -24.81 1.82
CA ARG A 229 -3.52 -26.20 2.17
C ARG A 229 -4.96 -26.32 2.66
N GLY A 230 -5.43 -25.37 3.46
CA GLY A 230 -6.83 -25.30 3.90
C GLY A 230 -7.83 -25.14 2.75
N ALA A 231 -7.42 -24.52 1.64
CA ALA A 231 -8.24 -24.42 0.43
C ALA A 231 -8.36 -25.75 -0.33
N LEU A 232 -7.35 -26.63 -0.27
CA LEU A 232 -7.39 -27.97 -0.87
C LEU A 232 -8.36 -28.91 -0.15
N ASN A 233 -8.41 -28.85 1.18
CA ASN A 233 -9.17 -29.80 2.00
C ASN A 233 -10.67 -29.49 2.09
N ASN A 234 -11.09 -28.26 1.79
CA ASN A 234 -12.47 -27.81 1.94
C ASN A 234 -13.26 -27.88 0.62
N ASN A 235 -14.02 -28.95 0.43
CA ASN A 235 -15.08 -29.07 -0.60
C ASN A 235 -16.34 -28.22 -0.30
N SER A 236 -16.30 -27.32 0.69
CA SER A 236 -17.48 -26.54 1.11
C SER A 236 -17.82 -25.40 0.13
N LYS A 237 -19.10 -25.34 -0.25
CA LYS A 237 -19.72 -24.36 -1.16
C LYS A 237 -19.90 -22.96 -0.52
N SER A 238 -18.88 -22.38 0.11
CA SER A 238 -18.93 -20.95 0.46
C SER A 238 -18.38 -20.13 -0.72
N ASN A 239 -19.18 -19.23 -1.26
CA ASN A 239 -18.90 -18.41 -2.45
C ASN A 239 -17.85 -17.31 -2.24
N TYR A 240 -16.94 -17.45 -1.27
CA TYR A 240 -15.95 -16.44 -0.94
C TYR A 240 -14.57 -16.91 -1.36
N SER A 241 -13.88 -16.06 -2.13
CA SER A 241 -12.57 -16.25 -2.80
C SER A 241 -11.63 -17.22 -2.07
N LYS A 242 -11.67 -18.49 -2.47
CA LYS A 242 -10.66 -19.46 -2.05
C LYS A 242 -9.36 -19.15 -2.78
N LEU A 243 -8.28 -19.03 -2.03
CA LEU A 243 -6.93 -19.02 -2.57
C LEU A 243 -6.71 -20.36 -3.30
N ASP A 244 -6.77 -20.35 -4.63
CA ASP A 244 -6.58 -21.56 -5.44
C ASP A 244 -5.10 -21.78 -5.75
N LEU A 245 -4.57 -22.93 -5.34
CA LEU A 245 -3.17 -23.31 -5.54
C LEU A 245 -2.75 -23.23 -7.02
N SER A 246 -3.62 -23.67 -7.95
CA SER A 246 -3.32 -23.63 -9.38
C SER A 246 -3.21 -22.19 -9.88
N SER A 247 -4.16 -21.34 -9.48
CA SER A 247 -4.20 -19.92 -9.83
C SER A 247 -3.01 -19.15 -9.26
N PHE A 248 -2.69 -19.36 -7.98
CA PHE A 248 -1.53 -18.75 -7.32
C PHE A 248 -0.20 -19.16 -7.98
N ASN A 249 -0.05 -20.45 -8.32
CA ASN A 249 1.13 -20.93 -9.04
C ASN A 249 1.29 -20.28 -10.41
N LYS A 250 0.19 -20.11 -11.14
CA LYS A 250 0.16 -19.47 -12.47
C LYS A 250 0.19 -17.93 -12.41
N ASN A 251 0.29 -17.33 -11.23
CA ASN A 251 0.23 -15.88 -11.01
C ASN A 251 -1.06 -15.23 -11.56
N ILE A 252 -2.19 -15.93 -11.45
CA ILE A 252 -3.51 -15.42 -11.88
C ILE A 252 -4.44 -15.27 -10.67
N GLY A 253 -5.42 -14.37 -10.79
CA GLY A 253 -6.38 -14.09 -9.71
C GLY A 253 -5.88 -13.05 -8.70
N GLN A 254 -6.82 -12.56 -7.89
CA GLN A 254 -6.58 -11.62 -6.81
C GLN A 254 -6.47 -12.38 -5.50
N HIS A 255 -5.37 -12.15 -4.78
CA HIS A 255 -5.07 -12.86 -3.55
C HIS A 255 -4.64 -11.93 -2.41
N GLY A 256 -4.55 -10.61 -2.62
CA GLY A 256 -4.13 -9.67 -1.58
C GLY A 256 -5.14 -9.59 -0.44
N GLY A 257 -6.44 -9.58 -0.77
CA GLY A 257 -7.53 -9.43 0.19
C GLY A 257 -7.59 -10.54 1.24
N ILE A 258 -7.33 -11.79 0.86
CA ILE A 258 -7.36 -12.91 1.79
C ILE A 258 -6.21 -12.86 2.81
N LEU A 259 -5.09 -12.19 2.48
CA LEU A 259 -3.92 -12.11 3.35
C LEU A 259 -4.15 -11.18 4.56
N VAL A 260 -4.91 -10.12 4.35
CA VAL A 260 -5.16 -9.08 5.37
C VAL A 260 -6.54 -9.21 6.04
N ARG A 261 -7.33 -10.22 5.66
CA ARG A 261 -8.73 -10.36 6.10
C ARG A 261 -8.89 -10.80 7.55
N SER A 262 -7.92 -11.54 8.08
CA SER A 262 -7.93 -11.96 9.48
C SER A 262 -6.87 -11.17 10.25
N LYS A 263 -7.14 -10.86 11.52
CA LYS A 263 -6.28 -9.99 12.35
C LYS A 263 -4.85 -10.55 12.47
N ASP A 264 -4.72 -11.87 12.62
CA ASP A 264 -3.46 -12.62 12.60
C ASP A 264 -2.75 -12.52 11.25
N GLY A 265 -3.50 -12.68 10.14
CA GLY A 265 -2.98 -12.56 8.79
C GLY A 265 -2.48 -11.16 8.47
N PHE A 266 -3.19 -10.13 8.93
CA PHE A 266 -2.78 -8.74 8.76
C PHE A 266 -1.45 -8.45 9.44
N TYR A 267 -1.23 -8.94 10.67
CA TYR A 267 0.03 -8.75 11.37
C TYR A 267 1.21 -9.36 10.63
N LEU A 268 1.07 -10.62 10.22
CA LEU A 268 2.09 -11.32 9.44
C LEU A 268 2.34 -10.64 8.09
N PHE A 269 1.29 -10.16 7.43
CA PHE A 269 1.38 -9.41 6.19
C PHE A 269 2.15 -8.09 6.36
N VAL A 270 1.79 -7.29 7.37
CA VAL A 270 2.43 -5.98 7.63
C VAL A 270 3.90 -6.16 7.98
N HIS A 271 4.21 -7.15 8.83
CA HIS A 271 5.58 -7.49 9.19
C HIS A 271 6.39 -7.92 7.97
N ALA A 272 5.89 -8.88 7.18
CA ALA A 272 6.55 -9.35 5.95
C ALA A 272 6.71 -8.24 4.90
N PHE A 273 5.73 -7.35 4.76
CA PHE A 273 5.81 -6.21 3.85
C PHE A 273 6.92 -5.24 4.27
N ASN A 274 7.01 -4.93 5.56
CA ASN A 274 8.07 -4.05 6.07
C ASN A 274 9.45 -4.67 5.91
N GLU A 275 9.62 -5.95 6.23
CA GLU A 275 10.92 -6.60 6.03
C GLU A 275 11.32 -6.69 4.54
N MET A 276 10.37 -7.04 3.66
CA MET A 276 10.58 -7.03 2.21
C MET A 276 11.00 -5.64 1.74
N TRP A 277 10.34 -4.60 2.26
CA TRP A 277 10.70 -3.23 1.96
C TRP A 277 12.12 -2.88 2.40
N GLU A 278 12.49 -3.17 3.65
CA GLU A 278 13.84 -2.84 4.16
C GLU A 278 14.94 -3.54 3.35
N ARG A 279 14.71 -4.78 2.91
CA ARG A 279 15.68 -5.51 2.06
C ARG A 279 15.79 -4.93 0.65
N HIS A 280 14.68 -4.51 0.04
CA HIS A 280 14.62 -4.23 -1.40
C HIS A 280 14.31 -2.78 -1.78
N LYS A 281 14.15 -1.89 -0.80
CA LYS A 281 13.85 -0.47 -0.97
C LYS A 281 14.67 0.17 -2.08
N LYS A 282 15.98 -0.04 -2.07
CA LYS A 282 16.89 0.58 -3.05
C LYS A 282 16.49 0.23 -4.49
N VAL A 283 16.24 -1.05 -4.76
CA VAL A 283 15.90 -1.55 -6.10
C VAL A 283 14.55 -0.99 -6.57
N PHE A 284 13.54 -0.99 -5.70
CA PHE A 284 12.24 -0.40 -6.04
C PHE A 284 12.34 1.10 -6.27
N MET A 285 13.06 1.83 -5.40
CA MET A 285 13.26 3.26 -5.55
C MET A 285 13.97 3.58 -6.87
N GLU A 286 15.03 2.87 -7.24
CA GLU A 286 15.73 3.05 -8.52
C GLU A 286 14.80 2.87 -9.72
N TYR A 287 13.94 1.85 -9.71
CA TYR A 287 12.98 1.60 -10.79
C TYR A 287 11.93 2.73 -10.93
N PHE A 288 11.33 3.17 -9.81
CA PHE A 288 10.31 4.22 -9.87
C PHE A 288 10.91 5.62 -10.12
N GLU A 289 12.16 5.86 -9.69
CA GLU A 289 12.89 7.09 -9.99
C GLU A 289 13.18 7.25 -11.48
N SER A 290 13.55 6.16 -12.17
CA SER A 290 13.78 6.19 -13.62
C SER A 290 12.48 6.24 -14.42
N SER A 291 11.43 5.54 -13.95
CA SER A 291 10.20 5.32 -14.72
C SER A 291 9.12 6.38 -14.51
N ILE A 292 8.92 6.83 -13.26
CA ILE A 292 7.83 7.74 -12.88
C ILE A 292 8.37 9.09 -12.43
N PHE A 293 9.32 9.11 -11.48
CA PHE A 293 9.78 10.36 -10.83
C PHE A 293 10.90 11.09 -11.58
N SER A 294 11.16 10.72 -12.83
CA SER A 294 12.23 11.32 -13.62
C SER A 294 11.99 12.83 -13.82
N LYS A 295 13.09 13.59 -13.96
CA LYS A 295 13.02 15.05 -14.17
C LYS A 295 12.27 15.43 -15.44
N GLU A 296 12.27 14.57 -16.46
CA GLU A 296 11.51 14.80 -17.70
C GLU A 296 10.00 14.85 -17.42
N ASN A 297 9.54 14.01 -16.49
CA ASN A 297 8.15 13.90 -16.09
C ASN A 297 7.68 15.07 -15.21
N SER A 298 8.59 15.89 -14.66
CA SER A 298 8.23 16.96 -13.73
C SER A 298 7.98 18.34 -14.35
N THR A 299 8.23 18.54 -15.65
CA THR A 299 7.93 19.83 -16.31
C THR A 299 7.35 19.60 -17.70
N SER A 300 8.19 19.13 -18.63
CA SER A 300 7.83 18.97 -20.04
C SER A 300 6.85 17.82 -20.31
N ARG A 301 6.90 16.75 -19.50
CA ARG A 301 6.07 15.55 -19.66
C ARG A 301 5.04 15.32 -18.57
N TYR A 302 4.80 16.28 -17.68
CA TYR A 302 3.77 16.18 -16.65
C TYR A 302 2.40 15.77 -17.21
N LYS A 303 2.05 16.30 -18.38
CA LYS A 303 0.81 15.97 -19.10
C LYS A 303 0.67 14.48 -19.50
N TYR A 304 1.76 13.74 -19.55
CA TYR A 304 1.77 12.31 -19.88
C TYR A 304 1.67 11.41 -18.63
N LEU A 305 1.76 11.98 -17.42
CA LEU A 305 1.56 11.26 -16.15
C LEU A 305 0.07 10.99 -15.92
N ASN A 306 -0.45 9.98 -16.61
CA ASN A 306 -1.84 9.53 -16.50
C ASN A 306 -1.90 8.07 -16.02
N ASN A 307 -3.12 7.58 -15.84
CA ASN A 307 -3.34 6.21 -15.38
C ASN A 307 -2.80 5.17 -16.35
N ASP A 308 -2.82 5.43 -17.67
CA ASP A 308 -2.35 4.47 -18.68
C ASP A 308 -0.82 4.31 -18.65
N LEU A 309 -0.08 5.43 -18.60
CA LEU A 309 1.37 5.40 -18.45
C LEU A 309 1.75 4.65 -17.17
N PHE A 310 1.12 5.01 -16.05
CA PHE A 310 1.37 4.35 -14.78
C PHE A 310 1.04 2.86 -14.84
N HIS A 311 -0.07 2.49 -15.48
CA HIS A 311 -0.46 1.11 -15.66
C HIS A 311 0.59 0.31 -16.45
N ASN A 312 1.10 0.89 -17.53
CA ASN A 312 2.16 0.28 -18.33
C ASN A 312 3.45 0.10 -17.52
N VAL A 313 3.79 1.04 -16.65
CA VAL A 313 4.97 0.95 -15.77
C VAL A 313 4.80 -0.18 -14.74
N ILE A 314 3.65 -0.29 -14.07
CA ILE A 314 3.46 -1.32 -13.03
C ILE A 314 3.19 -2.71 -13.60
N THR A 315 2.80 -2.82 -14.88
CA THR A 315 2.58 -4.10 -15.57
C THR A 315 3.71 -4.44 -16.55
N SER A 316 4.82 -3.70 -16.51
CA SER A 316 5.95 -3.90 -17.40
C SER A 316 6.62 -5.25 -17.12
N SER A 317 7.23 -5.82 -18.18
CA SER A 317 8.12 -6.97 -18.04
C SER A 317 9.36 -6.63 -17.21
N GLU A 318 9.83 -5.37 -17.25
CA GLU A 318 10.96 -4.91 -16.46
C GLU A 318 10.70 -5.03 -14.95
N LEU A 319 9.59 -4.47 -14.45
CA LEU A 319 9.23 -4.60 -13.04
C LEU A 319 9.03 -6.06 -12.64
N SER A 320 8.36 -6.84 -13.50
CA SER A 320 8.15 -8.26 -13.27
C SER A 320 9.47 -9.04 -13.16
N ASN A 321 10.44 -8.76 -14.03
CA ASN A 321 11.76 -9.37 -14.02
C ASN A 321 12.57 -8.94 -12.79
N ILE A 322 12.45 -7.68 -12.36
CA ILE A 322 13.04 -7.20 -11.11
C ILE A 322 12.51 -8.03 -9.94
N VAL A 323 11.20 -8.11 -9.76
CA VAL A 323 10.59 -8.86 -8.64
C VAL A 323 10.94 -10.35 -8.72
N PHE A 324 10.92 -10.95 -9.91
CA PHE A 324 11.34 -12.34 -10.08
C PHE A 324 12.81 -12.56 -9.67
N THR A 325 13.71 -11.68 -10.08
CA THR A 325 15.13 -11.76 -9.72
C THR A 325 15.33 -11.63 -8.20
N LEU A 326 14.58 -10.74 -7.55
CA LEU A 326 14.61 -10.61 -6.09
C LEU A 326 14.17 -11.90 -5.40
N ILE A 327 13.07 -12.53 -5.87
CA ILE A 327 12.61 -13.82 -5.35
C ILE A 327 13.68 -14.91 -5.52
N GLU A 328 14.31 -15.00 -6.70
CA GLU A 328 15.34 -16.01 -6.94
C GLU A 328 16.58 -15.80 -6.07
N ASN A 329 16.98 -14.55 -5.83
CA ASN A 329 18.10 -14.23 -4.95
C ASN A 329 17.78 -14.53 -3.48
N GLU A 330 16.56 -14.20 -3.03
CA GLU A 330 16.13 -14.40 -1.64
C GLU A 330 16.08 -15.89 -1.21
N LYS A 331 16.03 -16.80 -2.17
CA LYS A 331 16.14 -18.26 -1.91
C LYS A 331 17.51 -18.67 -1.36
N PHE A 332 18.51 -17.79 -1.40
CA PHE A 332 19.89 -18.08 -1.01
C PHE A 332 20.47 -17.09 0.01
N THR A 333 19.67 -16.18 0.55
CA THR A 333 20.09 -15.22 1.58
C THR A 333 19.67 -15.70 2.97
N ILE A 334 20.55 -15.54 3.96
CA ILE A 334 20.35 -16.06 5.33
C ILE A 334 19.05 -15.51 5.94
N GLU A 335 18.73 -14.25 5.65
CA GLU A 335 17.59 -13.53 6.19
C GLU A 335 16.23 -14.03 5.66
N SER A 336 16.20 -14.79 4.56
CA SER A 336 14.93 -15.17 3.89
C SER A 336 14.86 -16.61 3.39
N ILE A 337 15.97 -17.35 3.42
CA ILE A 337 16.07 -18.71 2.88
C ILE A 337 15.06 -19.66 3.53
N ASP A 338 14.86 -19.56 4.85
CA ASP A 338 13.97 -20.47 5.58
C ASP A 338 12.51 -20.28 5.17
N GLY A 339 12.06 -19.03 5.00
CA GLY A 339 10.71 -18.73 4.53
C GLY A 339 10.45 -19.24 3.11
N HIS A 340 11.40 -18.99 2.19
CA HIS A 340 11.32 -19.52 0.82
C HIS A 340 11.35 -21.05 0.80
N TYR A 341 12.27 -21.68 1.53
CA TYR A 341 12.39 -23.14 1.60
C TYR A 341 11.10 -23.78 2.11
N LEU A 342 10.56 -23.27 3.22
CA LEU A 342 9.32 -23.76 3.82
C LEU A 342 8.15 -23.62 2.83
N PHE A 343 8.02 -22.46 2.20
CA PHE A 343 6.95 -22.20 1.25
C PHE A 343 7.02 -23.16 0.06
N TYR A 344 8.15 -23.22 -0.64
CA TYR A 344 8.28 -24.07 -1.84
C TYR A 344 8.20 -25.56 -1.53
N ARG A 345 8.70 -26.01 -0.37
CA ARG A 345 8.51 -27.38 0.10
C ARG A 345 7.02 -27.69 0.30
N SER A 346 6.29 -26.82 1.00
CA SER A 346 4.84 -26.99 1.21
C SER A 346 4.08 -27.03 -0.12
N MET A 347 4.47 -26.19 -1.08
CA MET A 347 3.90 -26.18 -2.43
C MET A 347 4.12 -27.50 -3.17
N TYR A 348 5.32 -28.08 -3.05
CA TYR A 348 5.63 -29.38 -3.63
C TYR A 348 4.81 -30.51 -3.01
N GLU A 349 4.72 -30.55 -1.67
CA GLU A 349 3.90 -31.52 -0.93
C GLU A 349 2.43 -31.44 -1.35
N MET A 350 1.86 -30.23 -1.42
CA MET A 350 0.47 -30.01 -1.85
C MET A 350 0.23 -30.45 -3.31
N ALA A 351 1.19 -30.22 -4.20
CA ALA A 351 1.09 -30.68 -5.58
C ALA A 351 1.11 -32.21 -5.68
N TYR A 352 1.95 -32.86 -4.87
CA TYR A 352 2.04 -34.32 -4.80
C TYR A 352 0.77 -34.96 -4.21
N GLU A 353 0.22 -34.40 -3.13
CA GLU A 353 -1.06 -34.83 -2.54
C GLU A 353 -2.20 -34.79 -3.57
N LYS A 354 -2.23 -33.74 -4.42
CA LYS A 354 -3.24 -33.62 -5.49
C LYS A 354 -3.11 -34.68 -6.58
N ILE A 355 -1.90 -35.17 -6.85
CA ILE A 355 -1.65 -36.24 -7.85
C ILE A 355 -2.06 -37.61 -7.28
N LEU A 356 -1.86 -37.86 -6.00
CA LEU A 356 -2.18 -39.15 -5.37
C LEU A 356 -3.68 -39.36 -5.06
N HIS A 357 -4.46 -38.27 -5.02
CA HIS A 357 -5.90 -38.30 -4.73
C HIS A 357 -6.79 -38.10 -5.97
N VAL A 358 -6.21 -38.16 -7.18
CA VAL A 358 -6.88 -38.32 -8.48
C VAL A 358 -6.66 -39.74 -8.96
#